data_AF-A0A933A6Q0-F1
#
_entry.id   AF-A0A933A6Q0-F1
#
_cell.length_a   1.000
_cell.length_b   1.000
_cell.length_c   1.000
_cell.angle_alpha   90.00
_cell.angle_beta   90.00
_cell.angle_gamma   90.00
#
_symmetry.space_group_name_H-M   'P 1'
#
loop_
_entity.id
_entity.type
_entity.pdbx_description
1 polymer ?
#
loop_
_entity_poly.entity_id
_entity_poly.type
_entity_poly.pdbx_seq_one_letter_code
_entity_poly.pdbx_strand_id
1 'polypeptide(L)' 'MKPADLIRALDSVPETRLTILELAQQCVDAEGHLDIERLMPLAAEVERAADEARQYIKGTERVRWALENLAGR' A
#
# COMPACT_ATOMS: atom_id res chain seq x y z
N MET A 1 -16.62 -15.28 17.20
CA MET A 1 -15.59 -14.25 17.48
C MET A 1 -16.31 -12.93 17.67
N LYS A 2 -16.07 -12.19 18.76
CA LYS A 2 -16.71 -10.88 18.92
C LYS A 2 -15.99 -9.87 18.02
N PRO A 3 -16.67 -8.85 17.47
CA PRO A 3 -16.02 -7.81 16.65
C PRO A 3 -14.80 -7.16 17.33
N ALA A 4 -14.81 -7.03 18.67
CA ALA A 4 -13.69 -6.50 19.45
C ALA A 4 -12.42 -7.39 19.41
N ASP A 5 -12.56 -8.70 19.29
CA ASP A 5 -11.42 -9.63 19.21
C ASP A 5 -10.71 -9.48 17.86
N LEU A 6 -11.50 -9.24 16.81
CA LEU A 6 -11.02 -9.04 15.44
C LEU A 6 -10.31 -7.70 15.28
N ILE A 7 -10.84 -6.61 15.85
CA ILE A 7 -10.20 -5.30 15.85
C ILE A 7 -8.82 -5.37 16.53
N ARG A 8 -8.73 -6.00 17.71
CA ARG A 8 -7.44 -6.19 18.40
C ARG A 8 -6.44 -7.01 17.59
N ALA A 9 -6.91 -8.02 16.87
CA ALA A 9 -6.04 -8.81 15.99
C ALA A 9 -5.52 -7.95 14.82
N LEU A 10 -6.36 -7.09 14.24
CA LEU A 10 -5.97 -6.19 13.16
C LEU A 10 -5.00 -5.10 13.62
N ASP A 11 -5.18 -4.55 14.83
CA ASP A 11 -4.25 -3.57 15.42
C ASP A 11 -2.85 -4.15 15.67
N SER A 12 -2.73 -5.48 15.79
CA SER A 12 -1.43 -6.15 15.91
C SER A 12 -0.72 -6.38 14.57
N VAL A 13 -1.39 -6.10 13.44
CA VAL A 13 -0.80 -6.23 12.12
C VAL A 13 0.16 -5.06 11.89
N PRO A 14 1.44 -5.32 11.56
CA PRO A 14 2.39 -4.25 11.29
C PRO A 14 1.93 -3.36 10.12
N GLU A 15 2.25 -2.06 10.22
CA GLU A 15 2.05 -1.14 9.10
C GLU A 15 2.81 -1.63 7.87
N THR A 16 2.12 -1.68 6.74
CA THR A 16 2.75 -1.99 5.45
C THR A 16 3.29 -0.71 4.86
N ARG A 17 4.61 -0.66 4.69
CA ARG A 17 5.30 0.44 4.03
C ARG A 17 5.46 0.11 2.55
N LEU A 18 4.77 0.85 1.68
CA LEU A 18 4.81 0.62 0.24
C LEU A 18 6.05 1.25 -0.38
N THR A 19 6.83 0.45 -1.12
CA THR A 19 8.07 0.89 -1.78
C THR A 19 7.85 2.10 -2.71
N ILE A 20 6.67 2.20 -3.32
CA ILE A 20 6.34 3.27 -4.26
C ILE A 20 6.42 4.66 -3.60
N LEU A 21 6.19 4.77 -2.29
CA LEU A 21 6.26 6.04 -1.56
C LEU A 21 7.71 6.55 -1.45
N GLU A 22 8.65 5.64 -1.26
CA GLU A 22 10.08 5.97 -1.19
C GLU A 22 10.65 6.33 -2.55
N LEU A 23 10.25 5.57 -3.59
CA LEU A 23 10.65 5.84 -4.97
C LEU A 23 10.07 7.18 -5.45
N ALA A 24 8.84 7.51 -5.07
CA ALA A 24 8.24 8.81 -5.39
C ALA A 24 9.06 9.96 -4.81
N GLN A 25 9.51 9.87 -3.55
CA GLN A 25 10.39 10.89 -2.95
C GLN A 25 11.72 11.03 -3.67
N GLN A 26 12.27 9.94 -4.21
CA GLN A 26 13.53 9.97 -4.95
C GLN A 26 13.37 10.57 -6.35
N CYS A 27 12.18 10.47 -6.94
CA CYS A 27 11.89 10.90 -8.31
C CYS A 27 11.32 12.32 -8.40
N VAL A 28 11.13 13.04 -7.28
CA VAL A 28 10.64 14.43 -7.29
C VAL A 28 11.77 15.43 -6.97
N ASP A 29 11.68 16.62 -7.57
CA ASP A 29 12.53 17.76 -7.24
C ASP A 29 12.07 18.47 -5.94
N ALA A 30 12.74 19.56 -5.57
CA ALA A 30 12.42 20.31 -4.35
C ALA A 30 11.05 21.01 -4.42
N GLU A 31 10.53 21.21 -5.63
CA GLU A 31 9.26 21.83 -5.94
C GLU A 31 8.12 20.80 -6.09
N GLY A 32 8.45 19.50 -6.05
CA GLY A 32 7.51 18.39 -6.15
C GLY A 32 7.18 17.96 -7.58
N HIS A 33 7.92 18.43 -8.59
CA HIS A 33 7.78 17.96 -9.96
C HIS A 33 8.59 16.68 -10.18
N LEU A 34 8.13 15.86 -11.12
CA LEU A 34 8.79 14.62 -11.49
C LEU A 34 10.09 14.92 -12.26
N ASP A 35 11.21 14.47 -11.72
CA ASP A 35 12.51 14.48 -12.37
C ASP A 35 12.68 13.21 -13.21
N ILE A 36 12.59 13.38 -14.54
CA ILE A 36 12.67 12.28 -15.49
C ILE A 36 14.07 11.66 -15.53
N GLU A 37 15.13 12.44 -15.32
CA GLU A 37 16.50 11.93 -15.31
C GLU A 37 16.73 10.99 -14.11
N ARG A 38 16.13 11.32 -12.97
CA ARG A 38 16.12 10.45 -11.78
C ARG A 38 15.21 9.23 -11.94
N LEU A 39 14.09 9.36 -12.64
CA LEU A 39 13.12 8.29 -12.83
C LEU A 39 13.63 7.18 -13.77
N MET A 40 14.29 7.57 -14.87
CA MET A 40 14.75 6.63 -15.91
C MET A 40 15.52 5.41 -15.37
N PRO A 41 16.54 5.55 -14.50
CA PRO A 41 17.24 4.38 -13.94
C PRO A 41 16.37 3.55 -12.99
N LEU A 42 15.31 4.12 -12.40
CA LEU A 42 14.42 3.48 -11.44
C LEU A 42 13.17 2.85 -12.08
N ALA A 43 13.01 2.95 -13.41
CA ALA A 43 11.76 2.57 -14.10
C ALA A 43 11.28 1.14 -13.76
N ALA A 44 12.19 0.16 -13.75
CA ALA A 44 11.86 -1.23 -13.42
C ALA A 44 11.54 -1.43 -11.91
N GLU A 45 12.07 -0.58 -11.04
CA GLU A 45 11.75 -0.60 -9.61
C GLU A 45 10.40 0.04 -9.34
N VAL A 46 10.10 1.14 -10.03
CA VAL A 46 8.79 1.81 -10.00
C VAL A 46 7.69 0.87 -10.50
N GLU A 47 7.92 0.12 -11.57
CA GLU A 47 6.95 -0.87 -12.07
C GLU A 47 6.68 -1.97 -11.03
N ARG A 48 7.73 -2.54 -10.43
CA ARG A 48 7.57 -3.53 -9.35
C ARG A 48 6.86 -2.98 -8.13
N ALA A 49 7.19 -1.74 -7.73
CA ALA A 49 6.55 -1.08 -6.61
C ALA A 49 5.08 -0.74 -6.90
N ALA A 50 4.74 -0.45 -8.16
CA ALA A 50 3.35 -0.28 -8.58
C ALA A 50 2.57 -1.60 -8.49
N ASP A 51 3.18 -2.73 -8.85
CA ASP A 51 2.57 -4.05 -8.68
C ASP A 51 2.38 -4.43 -7.21
N GLU A 52 3.36 -4.12 -6.35
CA GLU A 52 3.24 -4.25 -4.90
C GLU A 52 2.02 -3.46 -4.38
N ALA A 53 1.90 -2.18 -4.75
CA ALA A 53 0.77 -1.34 -4.35
C ALA A 53 -0.58 -1.90 -4.83
N ARG A 54 -0.65 -2.43 -6.06
CA ARG A 54 -1.85 -3.09 -6.59
C ARG A 54 -2.21 -4.35 -5.79
N GLN A 55 -1.23 -5.15 -5.40
CA GLN A 55 -1.44 -6.33 -4.57
C GLN A 55 -1.94 -5.94 -3.18
N TYR A 56 -1.36 -4.90 -2.58
CA TYR A 56 -1.79 -4.37 -1.29
C TYR A 56 -3.25 -3.89 -1.32
N ILE A 57 -3.64 -3.15 -2.37
CA ILE A 57 -5.04 -2.72 -2.56
C ILE A 57 -5.97 -3.94 -2.62
N LYS A 58 -5.67 -4.92 -3.47
CA LYS A 58 -6.47 -6.15 -3.59
C LYS A 58 -6.58 -6.90 -2.26
N GLY A 59 -5.50 -6.99 -1.50
CA GLY A 59 -5.49 -7.59 -0.17
C GLY A 59 -6.42 -6.85 0.79
N THR A 60 -6.31 -5.53 0.82
CA THR A 60 -7.11 -4.65 1.68
C THR A 60 -8.60 -4.72 1.33
N GLU A 61 -8.95 -4.77 0.05
CA GLU A 61 -10.34 -4.95 -0.39
C GLU A 61 -10.93 -6.29 0.03
N ARG A 62 -10.14 -7.37 -0.04
CA ARG A 62 -10.57 -8.71 0.43
C ARG A 62 -10.77 -8.73 1.94
N VAL A 63 -9.90 -8.08 2.70
CA VAL A 63 -10.08 -7.91 4.14
C VAL A 63 -11.35 -7.13 4.43
N ARG A 64 -11.56 -5.98 3.80
CA ARG A 64 -12.79 -5.18 3.95
C ARG A 64 -14.04 -6.02 3.69
N TRP A 65 -14.09 -6.74 2.56
CA TRP A 65 -15.20 -7.62 2.22
C TRP A 65 -15.43 -8.70 3.29
N ALA A 66 -14.37 -9.35 3.78
CA ALA A 66 -14.49 -10.37 4.82
C ALA A 66 -15.04 -9.80 6.14
N LEU A 67 -14.61 -8.59 6.51
CA LEU A 67 -15.09 -7.88 7.69
C LEU A 67 -16.57 -7.49 7.56
N GLU A 68 -16.99 -6.99 6.40
CA GLU A 68 -18.38 -6.63 6.12
C GLU A 68 -19.32 -7.85 6.24
N ASN A 69 -18.92 -9.02 5.73
CA ASN A 69 -19.70 -10.25 5.86
C ASN A 69 -19.73 -10.80 7.30
N LEU A 70 -18.64 -10.63 8.06
CA LEU A 70 -18.60 -11.04 9.47
C LEU A 70 -19.47 -10.14 10.36
N ALA A 71 -19.63 -8.87 10.01
CA ALA A 71 -20.43 -7.91 10.76
C ALA A 71 -21.95 -8.09 10.59
N GLY A 72 -22.39 -9.07 9.81
CA GLY A 72 -23.81 -9.42 9.67
C GLY A 72 -24.63 -8.37 8.91
N ARG A 73 -24.06 -7.79 7.86
CA ARG A 73 -24.90 -7.34 6.74
C ARG A 73 -25.35 -8.54 5.91
#